data_AF-A0A0Q7AUI7-F1
#
_entry.id   AF-A0A0Q7AUI7-F1
#
_cell.length_a   1.000
_cell.length_b   1.000
_cell.length_c   1.000
_cell.angle_alpha   90.00
_cell.angle_beta   90.00
_cell.angle_gamma   90.00
#
_symmetry.space_group_name_H-M   'P 1'
#
loop_
_entity.id
_entity.type
_entity.pdbx_description
1 polymer ?
#
loop_
_entity_poly.entity_id
_entity_poly.type
_entity_poly.pdbx_seq_one_letter_code
_entity_poly.pdbx_strand_id
1 'polypeptide(L)'
;MTPSRYAAPIRATLALLATAAALACAPVAAQTLTAIKVEPATARVGQPVTLTAQFDISKGLNCNVRVRFGDGVQDDFKVNQEKDATMAMTHVYQKPGNYTVDVEPRRALPLLGCLGEQLHAKVAVAAAAPAAAPAKAAAPQRCPDGWTLVAKSVNKKTGAFQCSAKPNAAAPATRPVCPGELTYVENLKKGQIGCRP
;
A
#
# COMPACT_ATOMS: atom_id res chain seq x y z
N MET A 1 0.26 -107.71 8.83
CA MET A 1 0.58 -107.35 7.42
C MET A 1 -0.61 -107.72 6.56
N THR A 2 -1.42 -106.72 6.22
CA THR A 2 -2.45 -106.77 5.15
C THR A 2 -2.63 -105.31 4.67
N PRO A 3 -2.62 -105.03 3.36
CA PRO A 3 -2.62 -103.65 2.82
C PRO A 3 -3.99 -103.27 2.23
N SER A 4 -4.39 -101.99 2.29
CA SER A 4 -5.26 -101.35 1.26
C SER A 4 -5.47 -99.86 1.58
N ARG A 5 -4.88 -98.94 0.81
CA ARG A 5 -5.49 -98.09 -0.25
C ARG A 5 -6.54 -97.08 0.24
N TYR A 6 -6.22 -95.78 0.16
CA TYR A 6 -7.07 -94.65 -0.30
C TYR A 6 -6.12 -93.44 -0.52
N ALA A 7 -5.85 -93.02 -1.76
CA ALA A 7 -6.58 -92.02 -2.57
C ALA A 7 -6.17 -90.56 -2.26
N ALA A 8 -5.91 -89.82 -3.34
CA ALA A 8 -5.10 -88.60 -3.43
C ALA A 8 -5.88 -87.28 -3.18
N PRO A 9 -5.46 -86.11 -3.72
CA PRO A 9 -4.85 -84.98 -3.01
C PRO A 9 -5.81 -83.79 -2.86
N ILE A 10 -5.70 -83.00 -1.79
CA ILE A 10 -6.44 -81.72 -1.69
C ILE A 10 -5.46 -80.59 -1.43
N ARG A 11 -5.34 -79.76 -2.47
CA ARG A 11 -4.70 -78.44 -2.50
C ARG A 11 -5.23 -77.59 -1.35
N ALA A 12 -4.38 -77.28 -0.36
CA ALA A 12 -4.64 -76.19 0.57
C ALA A 12 -3.94 -74.94 0.03
N THR A 13 -4.74 -74.09 -0.59
CA THR A 13 -4.43 -72.76 -1.10
C THR A 13 -3.75 -71.88 -0.05
N LEU A 14 -2.59 -71.35 -0.42
CA LEU A 14 -1.89 -70.26 0.26
C LEU A 14 -2.76 -68.99 0.17
N ALA A 15 -3.34 -68.55 1.28
CA ALA A 15 -4.03 -67.26 1.36
C ALA A 15 -3.00 -66.16 1.63
N LEU A 16 -2.59 -65.45 0.57
CA LEU A 16 -1.80 -64.20 0.68
C LEU A 16 -2.77 -63.07 1.07
N LEU A 17 -2.75 -62.63 2.33
CA LEU A 17 -3.42 -61.41 2.78
C LEU A 17 -2.57 -60.20 2.37
N ALA A 18 -2.90 -59.58 1.24
CA ALA A 18 -2.37 -58.28 0.85
C ALA A 18 -3.22 -57.17 1.52
N THR A 19 -2.78 -56.65 2.65
CA THR A 19 -3.33 -55.44 3.26
C THR A 19 -2.86 -54.22 2.46
N ALA A 20 -3.69 -53.77 1.53
CA ALA A 20 -3.52 -52.47 0.88
C ALA A 20 -3.82 -51.36 1.88
N ALA A 21 -2.78 -50.69 2.39
CA ALA A 21 -2.92 -49.45 3.14
C ALA A 21 -3.36 -48.34 2.17
N ALA A 22 -4.65 -48.12 2.04
CA ALA A 22 -5.18 -46.93 1.37
C ALA A 22 -4.82 -45.70 2.22
N LEU A 23 -3.81 -44.94 1.82
CA LEU A 23 -3.64 -43.57 2.29
C LEU A 23 -4.88 -42.79 1.84
N ALA A 24 -5.83 -42.61 2.76
CA ALA A 24 -6.91 -41.66 2.58
C ALA A 24 -6.29 -40.25 2.58
N CYS A 25 -6.02 -39.69 1.40
CA CYS A 25 -5.85 -38.25 1.25
C CYS A 25 -7.19 -37.61 1.63
N ALA A 26 -7.31 -37.16 2.88
CA ALA A 26 -8.41 -36.30 3.26
C ALA A 26 -8.37 -35.06 2.33
N PRO A 27 -9.50 -34.66 1.72
CA PRO A 27 -9.54 -33.41 0.99
C PRO A 27 -9.27 -32.29 2.00
N VAL A 28 -8.09 -31.67 1.93
CA VAL A 28 -7.84 -30.40 2.59
C VAL A 28 -8.84 -29.44 1.98
N ALA A 29 -9.89 -29.11 2.72
CA ALA A 29 -10.90 -28.21 2.22
C ALA A 29 -10.29 -26.80 2.21
N ALA A 30 -9.99 -26.33 1.00
CA ALA A 30 -9.33 -25.05 0.78
C ALA A 30 -10.33 -23.90 0.99
N GLN A 31 -9.81 -22.78 1.50
CA GLN A 31 -10.59 -21.56 1.71
C GLN A 31 -11.03 -21.04 0.36
N THR A 32 -12.21 -20.44 0.27
CA THR A 32 -12.73 -19.91 -1.00
C THR A 32 -12.51 -18.42 -1.07
N LEU A 33 -11.89 -17.92 -2.14
CA LEU A 33 -11.86 -16.49 -2.45
C LEU A 33 -13.27 -16.05 -2.86
N THR A 34 -13.87 -15.12 -2.12
CA THR A 34 -15.29 -14.75 -2.30
C THR A 34 -15.49 -13.36 -2.87
N ALA A 35 -14.63 -12.41 -2.51
CA ALA A 35 -14.73 -11.03 -2.98
C ALA A 35 -13.38 -10.32 -2.93
N ILE A 36 -13.22 -9.32 -3.80
CA ILE A 36 -12.14 -8.35 -3.71
C ILE A 36 -12.67 -6.93 -3.90
N LYS A 37 -11.96 -5.97 -3.31
CA LYS A 37 -12.24 -4.54 -3.43
C LYS A 37 -10.93 -3.78 -3.50
N VAL A 38 -10.90 -2.72 -4.30
CA VAL A 38 -9.75 -1.81 -4.39
C VAL A 38 -10.21 -0.39 -4.06
N GLU A 39 -9.53 0.25 -3.11
CA GLU A 39 -9.85 1.59 -2.64
C GLU A 39 -8.61 2.49 -2.51
N PRO A 40 -8.64 3.71 -3.05
CA PRO A 40 -9.70 4.26 -3.91
C PRO A 40 -9.69 3.61 -5.31
N ALA A 41 -10.86 3.54 -5.96
CA ALA A 41 -10.96 3.08 -7.35
C ALA A 41 -10.28 4.05 -8.35
N THR A 42 -10.07 5.31 -7.92
CA THR A 42 -9.30 6.31 -8.66
C THR A 42 -8.25 6.93 -7.74
N ALA A 43 -6.97 6.81 -8.10
CA ALA A 43 -5.84 7.34 -7.35
C ALA A 43 -4.97 8.25 -8.23
N ARG A 44 -3.95 8.87 -7.64
CA ARG A 44 -2.85 9.53 -8.38
C ARG A 44 -1.56 8.74 -8.20
N VAL A 45 -0.62 8.88 -9.14
CA VAL A 45 0.75 8.36 -8.95
C VAL A 45 1.29 8.80 -7.59
N GLY A 46 1.87 7.86 -6.85
CA GLY A 46 2.40 8.08 -5.50
C GLY A 46 1.36 8.03 -4.37
N GLN A 47 0.06 7.90 -4.67
CA GLN A 47 -0.96 7.67 -3.64
C GLN A 47 -1.12 6.17 -3.34
N PRO A 48 -1.32 5.79 -2.06
CA PRO A 48 -1.57 4.40 -1.70
C PRO A 48 -2.96 3.96 -2.16
N VAL A 49 -3.01 2.75 -2.71
CA VAL A 49 -4.23 2.01 -3.08
C VAL A 49 -4.28 0.74 -2.24
N THR A 50 -5.39 0.50 -1.57
CA THR A 50 -5.59 -0.69 -0.74
C THR A 50 -6.45 -1.71 -1.48
N LEU A 51 -5.89 -2.91 -1.68
CA LEU A 51 -6.62 -4.10 -2.06
C LEU A 51 -7.11 -4.82 -0.79
N THR A 52 -8.40 -5.13 -0.74
CA THR A 52 -8.97 -6.00 0.28
C THR A 52 -9.54 -7.26 -0.38
N ALA A 53 -9.17 -8.44 0.09
CA ALA A 53 -9.75 -9.72 -0.34
C ALA A 53 -10.45 -10.42 0.82
N GLN A 54 -11.59 -11.04 0.55
CA GLN A 54 -12.37 -11.81 1.52
C GLN A 54 -12.28 -13.30 1.20
N PHE A 55 -12.11 -14.10 2.25
CA PHE A 55 -12.03 -15.55 2.15
C PHE A 55 -13.08 -16.19 3.07
N ASP A 56 -13.82 -17.16 2.52
CA ASP A 56 -14.57 -18.10 3.36
C ASP A 56 -13.61 -19.13 3.95
N ILE A 57 -13.37 -19.01 5.26
CA ILE A 57 -12.48 -19.87 6.03
C ILE A 57 -13.21 -21.01 6.76
N SER A 58 -14.53 -21.15 6.58
CA SER A 58 -15.35 -22.15 7.29
C SER A 58 -14.89 -23.60 7.08
N LYS A 59 -14.17 -23.86 5.99
CA LYS A 59 -13.72 -25.19 5.59
C LYS A 59 -12.26 -25.49 5.93
N GLY A 60 -11.52 -24.57 6.54
CA GLY A 60 -10.14 -24.79 6.97
C GLY A 60 -9.27 -23.55 6.80
N LEU A 61 -7.99 -23.64 7.13
CA LEU A 61 -6.99 -22.57 6.99
C LEU A 61 -5.69 -23.18 6.47
N ASN A 62 -5.35 -23.06 5.18
CA ASN A 62 -4.04 -23.35 4.58
C ASN A 62 -4.10 -23.27 3.03
N CYS A 63 -4.24 -22.10 2.43
CA CYS A 63 -4.19 -21.94 0.97
C CYS A 63 -3.40 -20.71 0.55
N ASN A 64 -3.14 -20.61 -0.75
CA ASN A 64 -2.41 -19.49 -1.35
C ASN A 64 -3.24 -18.80 -2.45
N VAL A 65 -3.10 -17.48 -2.51
CA VAL A 65 -3.47 -16.67 -3.67
C VAL A 65 -2.24 -15.92 -4.18
N ARG A 66 -2.26 -15.60 -5.46
CA ARG A 66 -1.35 -14.64 -6.08
C ARG A 66 -2.11 -13.35 -6.37
N VAL A 67 -1.60 -12.25 -5.85
CA VAL A 67 -2.05 -10.91 -6.18
C VAL A 67 -1.18 -10.40 -7.33
N ARG A 68 -1.80 -9.83 -8.37
CA ARG A 68 -1.11 -9.07 -9.42
C ARG A 68 -1.72 -7.68 -9.48
N PHE A 69 -0.91 -6.64 -9.37
CA PHE A 69 -1.41 -5.27 -9.41
C PHE A 69 -1.59 -4.72 -10.84
N GLY A 70 -1.21 -5.48 -11.86
CA GLY A 70 -1.37 -5.10 -13.27
C GLY A 70 -0.28 -4.16 -13.80
N ASP A 71 0.64 -3.71 -12.96
CA ASP A 71 1.82 -2.91 -13.32
C ASP A 71 3.13 -3.74 -13.40
N GLY A 72 3.00 -5.07 -13.30
CA GLY A 72 4.11 -6.01 -13.25
C GLY A 72 4.50 -6.45 -11.84
N VAL A 73 3.98 -5.79 -10.79
CA VAL A 73 4.17 -6.24 -9.40
C VAL A 73 3.18 -7.35 -9.06
N GLN A 74 3.68 -8.39 -8.39
CA GLN A 74 2.89 -9.51 -7.91
C GLN A 74 3.45 -10.04 -6.60
N ASP A 75 2.56 -10.54 -5.75
CA ASP A 75 2.90 -11.11 -4.45
C ASP A 75 2.03 -12.34 -4.18
N ASP A 76 2.61 -13.34 -3.51
CA ASP A 76 1.87 -14.49 -3.03
C ASP A 76 1.43 -14.24 -1.57
N PHE A 77 0.15 -14.44 -1.29
CA PHE A 77 -0.42 -14.32 0.05
C PHE A 77 -0.89 -15.69 0.56
N LYS A 78 -0.46 -16.03 1.77
CA LYS A 78 -0.83 -17.28 2.45
C LYS A 78 -1.99 -17.00 3.40
N VAL A 79 -3.09 -17.72 3.21
CA VAL A 79 -4.26 -17.72 4.09
C VAL A 79 -4.11 -18.91 5.04
N ASN A 80 -3.65 -18.67 6.26
CA ASN A 80 -3.42 -19.75 7.22
C ASN A 80 -3.76 -19.39 8.68
N GLN A 81 -4.30 -18.20 8.91
CA GLN A 81 -4.76 -17.70 10.19
C GLN A 81 -6.15 -17.09 10.02
N GLU A 82 -6.98 -17.10 11.06
CA GLU A 82 -8.33 -16.53 10.99
C GLU A 82 -8.33 -15.04 10.60
N LYS A 83 -7.30 -14.29 11.05
CA LYS A 83 -7.12 -12.88 10.68
C LYS A 83 -6.92 -12.67 9.18
N ASP A 84 -6.50 -13.71 8.45
CA ASP A 84 -6.28 -13.67 7.01
C ASP A 84 -7.59 -13.81 6.22
N ALA A 85 -8.72 -14.09 6.90
CA ALA A 85 -10.05 -14.12 6.27
C ALA A 85 -10.41 -12.78 5.60
N THR A 86 -9.83 -11.68 6.08
CA THR A 86 -9.86 -10.38 5.42
C THR A 86 -8.41 -9.92 5.21
N MET A 87 -7.89 -10.18 4.03
CA MET A 87 -6.57 -9.71 3.61
C MET A 87 -6.66 -8.23 3.21
N ALA A 88 -5.69 -7.41 3.63
CA ALA A 88 -5.52 -6.04 3.16
C ALA A 88 -4.07 -5.81 2.72
N MET A 89 -3.85 -5.32 1.51
CA MET A 89 -2.54 -5.01 0.94
C MET A 89 -2.53 -3.60 0.34
N THR A 90 -1.53 -2.80 0.68
CA THR A 90 -1.36 -1.47 0.10
C THR A 90 -0.32 -1.50 -1.02
N HIS A 91 -0.64 -0.88 -2.16
CA HIS A 91 0.23 -0.73 -3.31
C HIS A 91 0.29 0.73 -3.78
N VAL A 92 1.43 1.13 -4.35
CA VAL A 92 1.64 2.49 -4.88
C VAL A 92 2.06 2.39 -6.35
N TYR A 93 1.21 2.90 -7.24
CA TYR A 93 1.49 2.94 -8.67
C TYR A 93 2.41 4.10 -9.03
N GLN A 94 3.45 3.81 -9.81
CA GLN A 94 4.46 4.79 -10.22
C GLN A 94 4.18 5.44 -11.57
N LYS A 95 3.21 4.92 -12.33
CA LYS A 95 2.85 5.43 -13.65
C LYS A 95 1.33 5.67 -13.71
N PRO A 96 0.88 6.68 -14.46
CA PRO A 96 -0.53 6.82 -14.74
C PRO A 96 -1.00 5.70 -15.68
N GLY A 97 -2.22 5.23 -15.49
CA GLY A 97 -2.79 4.15 -16.28
C GLY A 97 -4.06 3.58 -15.68
N ASN A 98 -4.72 2.72 -16.44
CA ASN A 98 -5.80 1.87 -15.93
C ASN A 98 -5.20 0.49 -15.65
N TYR A 99 -5.29 0.05 -14.41
CA TYR A 99 -4.75 -1.23 -13.97
C TYR A 99 -5.87 -2.17 -13.58
N THR A 100 -5.65 -3.46 -13.82
CA THR A 100 -6.50 -4.55 -13.33
C THR A 100 -5.72 -5.26 -12.23
N VAL A 101 -6.24 -5.20 -11.01
CA VAL A 101 -5.74 -5.97 -9.89
C VAL A 101 -6.40 -7.34 -9.92
N ASP A 102 -5.61 -8.39 -10.01
CA ASP A 102 -6.06 -9.77 -9.99
C ASP A 102 -5.74 -10.40 -8.64
N VAL A 103 -6.68 -11.19 -8.11
CA VAL A 103 -6.41 -12.15 -7.04
C VAL A 103 -6.76 -13.53 -7.58
N GLU A 104 -5.72 -14.32 -7.86
CA GLU A 104 -5.85 -15.67 -8.42
C GLU A 104 -5.59 -16.70 -7.33
N PRO A 105 -6.50 -17.65 -7.11
CA PRO A 105 -6.17 -18.85 -6.36
C PRO A 105 -5.05 -19.63 -7.07
N ARG A 106 -3.85 -19.61 -6.49
CA ARG A 106 -2.63 -20.11 -7.14
C ARG A 106 -1.86 -21.01 -6.21
N ARG A 107 -1.26 -22.07 -6.77
CA ARG A 107 -0.42 -23.00 -6.01
C ARG A 107 0.98 -22.40 -5.78
N ALA A 108 1.40 -22.38 -4.52
CA ALA A 108 2.77 -22.08 -4.09
C ALA A 108 3.23 -23.19 -3.14
N LEU A 109 3.82 -24.25 -3.69
CA LEU A 109 4.12 -25.48 -2.94
C LEU A 109 4.91 -25.17 -1.65
N PRO A 110 4.57 -25.82 -0.52
CA PRO A 110 3.61 -26.92 -0.38
C PRO A 110 2.13 -26.51 -0.32
N LEU A 111 1.80 -25.21 -0.40
CA LEU A 111 0.42 -24.73 -0.34
C LEU A 111 -0.30 -24.92 -1.67
N LEU A 112 -1.53 -25.44 -1.58
CA LEU A 112 -2.47 -25.45 -2.69
C LEU A 112 -3.07 -24.05 -2.89
N GLY A 113 -3.58 -23.80 -4.09
CA GLY A 113 -4.39 -22.61 -4.34
C GLY A 113 -5.66 -22.64 -3.50
N CYS A 114 -6.16 -21.47 -3.15
CA CYS A 114 -7.51 -21.33 -2.61
C CYS A 114 -8.55 -21.87 -3.62
N LEU A 115 -9.79 -22.04 -3.18
CA LEU A 115 -10.93 -22.32 -4.07
C LEU A 115 -11.52 -21.00 -4.59
N GLY A 116 -12.44 -21.13 -5.54
CA GLY A 116 -13.10 -19.99 -6.18
C GLY A 116 -12.47 -19.62 -7.51
N GLU A 117 -13.05 -18.62 -8.15
CA GLU A 117 -12.54 -18.08 -9.40
C GLU A 117 -11.50 -16.99 -9.14
N GLN A 118 -10.67 -16.70 -10.14
CA GLN A 118 -9.85 -15.49 -10.12
C GLN A 118 -10.78 -14.27 -10.12
N LEU A 119 -10.54 -13.35 -9.19
CA LEU A 119 -11.30 -12.10 -9.09
C LEU A 119 -10.46 -10.92 -9.57
N HIS A 120 -11.15 -9.90 -10.08
CA HIS A 120 -10.54 -8.74 -10.72
C HIS A 120 -11.18 -7.44 -10.24
N ALA A 121 -10.37 -6.43 -9.98
CA ALA A 121 -10.81 -5.08 -9.64
C ALA A 121 -10.03 -4.05 -10.45
N LYS A 122 -10.70 -3.02 -10.94
CA LYS A 122 -10.07 -1.96 -11.73
C LYS A 122 -9.66 -0.80 -10.82
N VAL A 123 -8.50 -0.22 -11.12
CA VAL A 123 -8.07 1.05 -10.53
C VAL A 123 -7.56 1.98 -11.63
N ALA A 124 -8.05 3.21 -11.62
CA ALA A 124 -7.59 4.28 -12.48
C ALA A 124 -6.55 5.12 -11.73
N VAL A 125 -5.35 5.23 -12.27
CA VAL A 125 -4.28 6.04 -11.70
C VAL A 125 -4.06 7.23 -12.62
N ALA A 126 -4.45 8.40 -12.15
CA ALA A 126 -4.14 9.65 -12.81
C ALA A 126 -2.66 9.99 -12.61
N ALA A 127 -2.12 10.84 -13.50
CA ALA A 127 -0.80 11.40 -13.29
C ALA A 127 -0.75 12.06 -11.90
N ALA A 128 0.44 12.04 -11.28
CA ALA A 128 0.67 12.85 -10.09
C ALA A 128 0.14 14.26 -10.39
N ALA A 129 -0.57 14.85 -9.42
CA ALA A 129 -0.79 16.29 -9.52
C ALA A 129 0.59 16.91 -9.76
N PRO A 130 0.74 17.88 -10.70
CA PRO A 130 2.00 18.58 -10.83
C PRO A 130 2.42 18.93 -9.42
N ALA A 131 3.56 18.41 -8.97
CA ALA A 131 4.12 18.82 -7.70
C ALA A 131 4.03 20.33 -7.75
N ALA A 132 3.24 20.93 -6.84
CA ALA A 132 3.00 22.37 -6.85
C ALA A 132 4.37 22.98 -7.05
N ALA A 133 4.63 23.55 -8.24
CA ALA A 133 5.97 23.88 -8.67
C ALA A 133 6.58 24.63 -7.49
N PRO A 134 7.67 24.14 -6.86
CA PRO A 134 8.04 24.48 -5.50
C PRO A 134 7.91 25.98 -5.37
N ALA A 135 6.83 26.45 -4.71
CA ALA A 135 6.19 27.74 -5.01
C ALA A 135 7.27 28.75 -5.35
N LYS A 136 7.55 28.94 -6.66
CA LYS A 136 8.86 29.39 -7.19
C LYS A 136 9.50 30.27 -6.15
N ALA A 137 10.38 29.70 -5.28
CA ALA A 137 10.67 30.25 -3.95
C ALA A 137 10.59 31.75 -4.06
N ALA A 138 9.46 32.34 -3.64
CA ALA A 138 9.16 33.72 -3.97
C ALA A 138 10.39 34.47 -3.49
N ALA A 139 11.17 35.01 -4.44
CA ALA A 139 12.49 35.55 -4.13
C ALA A 139 12.26 36.42 -2.92
N PRO A 140 12.86 36.09 -1.75
CA PRO A 140 12.30 36.36 -0.43
C PRO A 140 11.65 37.72 -0.50
N GLN A 141 10.32 37.76 -0.58
CA GLN A 141 9.61 39.02 -0.53
C GLN A 141 9.83 39.45 0.90
N ARG A 142 10.99 40.10 1.11
CA ARG A 142 11.45 40.63 2.39
C ARG A 142 10.36 41.52 2.97
N CYS A 143 9.51 42.07 2.12
CA CYS A 143 8.36 42.88 2.48
C CYS A 143 7.06 42.26 1.97
N PRO A 144 6.01 42.20 2.81
CA PRO A 144 4.67 41.79 2.42
C PRO A 144 4.03 42.78 1.43
N ASP A 145 2.91 42.39 0.83
CA ASP A 145 2.22 43.22 -0.15
C ASP A 145 1.83 44.60 0.42
N GLY A 146 2.08 45.65 -0.36
CA GLY A 146 1.90 47.04 0.08
C GLY A 146 3.07 47.63 0.88
N TRP A 147 4.14 46.86 1.11
CA TRP A 147 5.35 47.30 1.80
C TRP A 147 6.57 47.28 0.87
N THR A 148 7.37 48.35 0.92
CA THR A 148 8.55 48.53 0.06
C THR A 148 9.83 48.28 0.84
N LEU A 149 10.76 47.50 0.29
CA LEU A 149 12.06 47.25 0.92
C LEU A 149 12.92 48.52 0.97
N VAL A 150 13.41 48.87 2.16
CA VAL A 150 14.42 49.91 2.32
C VAL A 150 15.76 49.30 1.95
N ALA A 151 16.23 49.51 0.70
CA ALA A 151 17.43 48.85 0.17
C ALA A 151 18.68 49.01 1.07
N LYS A 152 18.83 50.16 1.72
CA LYS A 152 19.95 50.47 2.64
C LYS A 152 19.86 49.75 4.00
N SER A 153 18.72 49.16 4.33
CA SER A 153 18.52 48.45 5.61
C SER A 153 18.93 46.98 5.57
N VAL A 154 19.23 46.44 4.38
CA VAL A 154 19.53 45.02 4.21
C VAL A 154 20.96 44.74 4.65
N ASN A 155 21.13 44.07 5.79
CA ASN A 155 22.40 43.53 6.20
C ASN A 155 22.57 42.12 5.61
N LYS A 156 23.41 42.01 4.58
CA LYS A 156 23.68 40.73 3.89
C LYS A 156 24.37 39.68 4.76
N LYS A 157 25.02 40.09 5.86
CA LYS A 157 25.73 39.17 6.76
C LYS A 157 24.79 38.55 7.80
N THR A 158 23.86 39.34 8.34
CA THR A 158 22.96 38.88 9.41
C THR A 158 21.55 38.55 8.91
N GLY A 159 21.18 39.00 7.71
CA GLY A 159 19.83 38.87 7.19
C GLY A 159 18.83 39.91 7.72
N ALA A 160 19.28 40.91 8.49
CA ALA A 160 18.41 42.00 8.96
C ALA A 160 17.94 42.86 7.78
N PHE A 161 16.68 43.33 7.83
CA PHE A 161 16.08 44.19 6.81
C PHE A 161 14.93 45.00 7.37
N GLN A 162 14.54 46.05 6.65
CA GLN A 162 13.39 46.88 6.95
C GLN A 162 12.58 47.19 5.69
N CYS A 163 11.27 47.20 5.87
CA CYS A 163 10.26 47.57 4.90
C CYS A 163 9.56 48.85 5.35
N SER A 164 9.17 49.68 4.39
CA SER A 164 8.42 50.92 4.60
C SER A 164 7.11 50.92 3.82
N ALA A 165 6.05 51.42 4.45
CA ALA A 165 4.76 51.73 3.84
C ALA A 165 4.34 53.15 4.25
N LYS A 166 3.12 53.56 3.88
CA LYS A 166 2.57 54.85 4.33
C LYS A 166 2.46 54.88 5.87
N PRO A 167 2.62 56.04 6.53
CA PRO A 167 2.29 56.19 7.94
C PRO A 167 0.87 55.73 8.24
N ASN A 168 0.68 55.04 9.37
CA ASN A 168 -0.58 54.39 9.74
C ASN A 168 -1.05 53.31 8.74
N ALA A 169 -0.13 52.66 8.04
CA ALA A 169 -0.44 51.49 7.23
C ALA A 169 -1.05 50.38 8.10
N ALA A 170 -1.99 49.63 7.51
CA ALA A 170 -2.53 48.43 8.12
C ALA A 170 -1.42 47.39 8.35
N ALA A 171 -1.54 46.61 9.42
CA ALA A 171 -0.62 45.51 9.68
C ALA A 171 -0.69 44.50 8.51
N PRO A 172 0.44 43.93 8.07
CA PRO A 172 0.43 42.97 6.98
C PRO A 172 -0.32 41.70 7.39
N ALA A 173 -1.10 41.13 6.47
CA ALA A 173 -1.80 39.86 6.69
C ALA A 173 -0.80 38.69 6.94
N THR A 174 0.42 38.82 6.43
CA THR A 174 1.51 37.88 6.68
C THR A 174 2.74 38.63 7.15
N ARG A 175 3.16 38.40 8.39
CA ARG A 175 4.40 38.97 8.93
C ARG A 175 5.59 38.29 8.26
N PRO A 176 6.62 39.06 7.85
CA PRO A 176 7.83 38.47 7.28
C PRO A 176 8.54 37.58 8.31
N VAL A 177 9.06 36.45 7.86
CA VAL A 177 9.84 35.52 8.70
C VAL A 177 11.26 36.04 8.82
N CYS A 178 11.73 36.22 10.06
CA CYS A 178 13.08 36.69 10.34
C CYS A 178 14.08 35.53 10.37
N PRO A 179 15.22 35.64 9.67
CA PRO A 179 16.24 34.60 9.69
C PRO A 179 17.05 34.63 10.99
N GLY A 180 17.39 33.46 11.53
CA GLY A 180 18.22 33.31 12.73
C GLY A 180 17.56 33.87 13.99
N GLU A 181 18.36 34.55 14.82
CA GLU A 181 17.95 35.14 16.10
C GLU A 181 17.29 36.54 15.96
N LEU A 182 16.99 36.97 14.74
CA LEU A 182 16.42 38.30 14.52
C LEU A 182 14.96 38.35 14.96
N THR A 183 14.60 39.43 15.66
CA THR A 183 13.23 39.68 16.09
C THR A 183 12.47 40.50 15.06
N TYR A 184 11.21 40.12 14.84
CA TYR A 184 10.28 40.91 14.04
C TYR A 184 9.89 42.19 14.78
N VAL A 185 10.05 43.34 14.12
CA VAL A 185 9.67 44.64 14.65
C VAL A 185 8.62 45.30 13.76
N GLU A 186 7.62 45.93 14.37
CA GLU A 186 6.58 46.70 13.67
C GLU A 186 6.33 48.06 14.31
N ASN A 187 6.26 49.08 13.47
CA ASN A 187 5.91 50.45 13.82
C ASN A 187 4.96 51.00 12.76
N LEU A 188 3.69 50.62 12.88
CA LEU A 188 2.64 51.00 11.93
C LEU A 188 2.43 52.52 11.87
N LYS A 189 2.62 53.24 13.00
CA LYS A 189 2.57 54.71 13.05
C LYS A 189 3.56 55.35 12.08
N LYS A 190 4.77 54.79 11.97
CA LYS A 190 5.80 55.25 11.02
C LYS A 190 5.78 54.49 9.69
N GLY A 191 4.86 53.54 9.52
CA GLY A 191 4.83 52.65 8.37
C GLY A 191 6.12 51.85 8.22
N GLN A 192 6.64 51.24 9.29
CA GLN A 192 7.87 50.44 9.25
C GLN A 192 7.67 49.03 9.81
N ILE A 193 8.19 48.01 9.13
CA ILE A 193 8.28 46.63 9.63
C ILE A 193 9.62 46.01 9.23
N GLY A 194 10.07 44.95 9.88
CA GLY A 194 11.26 44.23 9.44
C GLY A 194 11.86 43.31 10.50
N CYS A 195 13.09 42.88 10.27
CA CYS A 195 13.84 41.99 11.13
C CYS A 195 15.08 42.70 11.65
N ARG A 196 15.23 42.74 12.98
CA ARG A 196 16.35 43.40 13.66
C ARG A 196 16.95 42.48 14.74
N PRO A 197 18.25 42.64 15.06
CA PRO A 197 18.84 41.98 16.22
C PRO A 197 18.14 42.35 17.52
#